data_AF-A0A9E6K047-F1
#
_entry.id   AF-A0A9E6K047-F1
#
_cell.length_a   1.000
_cell.length_b   1.000
_cell.length_c   1.000
_cell.angle_alpha   90.00
_cell.angle_beta   90.00
_cell.angle_gamma   90.00
#
_symmetry.space_group_name_H-M   'P 1'
#
loop_
_entity.id
_entity.type
_entity.pdbx_description
1 polymer ?
#
loop_
_entity_poly.entity_id
_entity_poly.type
_entity_poly.pdbx_seq_one_letter_code
_entity_poly.pdbx_strand_id
1 'polypeptide(L)' 'HRDPWNTPVFEVMSKPIISVYPELRIKYALRLMKRIKIRRVAVMDGSKLVGILTETDVLHAVEQLPPHVDQAAY' A
#
# COMPACT_ATOMS: atom_id res chain seq x y z
N HIS A 1 10.62 23.64 -9.32
CA HIS A 1 9.18 23.36 -9.08
C HIS A 1 8.54 23.10 -10.44
N ARG A 2 7.73 22.05 -10.60
CA ARG A 2 7.05 21.76 -11.89
C ARG A 2 5.72 22.53 -11.93
N ASP A 3 5.29 22.96 -13.12
CA ASP A 3 4.02 23.66 -13.29
C ASP A 3 2.85 22.65 -13.29
N PRO A 4 1.96 22.67 -12.29
CA PRO A 4 0.84 21.72 -12.23
C PRO A 4 -0.12 21.79 -13.43
N TRP A 5 -0.16 22.92 -14.15
CA TRP A 5 -1.11 23.15 -15.24
C TRP A 5 -0.59 22.68 -16.60
N ASN A 6 0.73 22.68 -16.77
CA ASN A 6 1.36 22.37 -18.05
C ASN A 6 2.23 21.12 -18.02
N THR A 7 2.57 20.59 -16.84
CA THR A 7 3.38 19.37 -16.74
C THR A 7 2.49 18.14 -16.96
N PRO A 8 2.74 17.32 -17.99
CA PRO A 8 2.02 16.07 -18.18
C PRO A 8 2.26 15.06 -17.05
N VAL A 9 1.22 14.30 -16.68
CA VAL A 9 1.30 13.28 -15.62
C VAL A 9 2.39 12.24 -15.89
N PHE A 10 2.61 11.85 -17.15
CA PHE A 10 3.59 10.84 -17.51
C PHE A 10 5.04 11.26 -17.18
N GLU A 11 5.31 12.56 -17.05
CA GLU A 11 6.62 13.09 -16.68
C GLU A 11 6.90 13.01 -15.17
N VAL A 12 5.84 12.85 -14.36
CA VAL A 12 5.93 12.88 -12.90
C VAL A 12 5.56 11.55 -12.25
N MET A 13 4.84 10.67 -12.96
CA MET A 13 4.44 9.37 -12.44
C MET A 13 5.63 8.40 -12.33
N SER A 14 5.51 7.43 -11.42
CA SER A 14 6.40 6.27 -11.39
C SER A 14 5.93 5.21 -12.39
N LYS A 15 6.84 4.73 -13.24
CA LYS A 15 6.61 3.57 -14.13
C LYS A 15 7.85 2.66 -14.17
N PRO A 16 7.72 1.31 -14.14
CA PRO A 16 6.48 0.57 -13.88
C PRO A 16 6.00 0.78 -12.44
N ILE A 17 4.68 0.66 -12.22
CA ILE A 17 4.10 0.81 -10.89
C ILE A 17 4.46 -0.39 -10.02
N ILE A 18 4.84 -0.14 -8.76
CA ILE A 18 4.98 -1.22 -7.79
C ILE A 18 3.59 -1.69 -7.37
N SER A 19 3.35 -2.98 -7.54
CA SER A 19 2.08 -3.62 -7.23
C SER A 19 2.25 -4.90 -6.40
N VAL A 20 1.15 -5.32 -5.79
CA VAL A 20 1.01 -6.57 -5.05
C VAL A 20 -0.29 -7.26 -5.45
N TYR A 21 -0.37 -8.58 -5.24
CA TYR A 21 -1.60 -9.34 -5.41
C TYR A 21 -2.52 -9.18 -4.19
N PRO A 22 -3.85 -9.23 -4.37
CA PRO A 22 -4.82 -9.05 -3.27
C PRO A 22 -4.68 -10.11 -2.16
N GLU A 23 -4.17 -11.30 -2.44
CA GLU A 23 -3.95 -12.38 -1.48
C GLU A 23 -2.66 -12.21 -0.66
N LEU A 24 -1.81 -11.24 -1.00
CA LEU A 24 -0.56 -11.00 -0.28
C LEU A 24 -0.85 -10.56 1.15
N ARG A 25 -0.37 -11.33 2.13
CA ARG A 25 -0.53 -10.95 3.55
C ARG A 25 0.06 -9.57 3.81
N ILE A 26 -0.68 -8.76 4.55
CA ILE A 26 -0.38 -7.34 4.80
C ILE A 26 1.05 -7.09 5.32
N LYS A 27 1.57 -7.96 6.18
CA LYS A 27 2.94 -7.87 6.72
C LYS A 27 4.02 -7.87 5.64
N TYR A 28 3.80 -8.56 4.52
CA TYR A 28 4.75 -8.61 3.41
C TYR A 28 4.63 -7.38 2.51
N ALA A 29 3.42 -6.87 2.30
CA ALA A 29 3.19 -5.59 1.61
C ALA A 29 3.88 -4.43 2.36
N LEU A 30 3.71 -4.34 3.68
CA LEU A 30 4.39 -3.35 4.53
C LEU A 30 5.91 -3.51 4.50
N ARG A 31 6.42 -4.75 4.55
CA ARG A 31 7.86 -5.01 4.46
C ARG A 31 8.42 -4.56 3.10
N LEU A 32 7.69 -4.79 2.01
CA LEU A 32 8.05 -4.31 0.69
C LEU A 32 8.10 -2.78 0.66
N MET A 33 7.02 -2.12 1.08
CA MET A 33 6.90 -0.66 1.19
C MET A 33 8.08 -0.04 1.95
N LYS A 34 8.38 -0.57 3.14
CA LYS A 34 9.53 -0.16 3.97
C LYS A 34 10.87 -0.35 3.26
N ARG A 35 11.07 -1.52 2.63
CA ARG A 35 12.35 -1.86 1.97
C ARG A 35 12.68 -0.91 0.82
N ILE A 36 11.69 -0.52 0.04
CA ILE A 36 11.89 0.35 -1.14
C ILE A 36 11.47 1.80 -0.90
N LYS A 37 11.16 2.15 0.36
CA LYS A 37 10.85 3.51 0.83
C LYS A 37 9.66 4.16 0.10
N ILE A 38 8.61 3.39 -0.15
CA ILE A 38 7.32 3.90 -0.66
C ILE A 38 6.22 3.66 0.36
N ARG A 39 5.17 4.47 0.33
CA ARG A 39 4.06 4.41 1.31
C ARG A 39 2.74 3.88 0.77
N ARG A 40 2.73 3.49 -0.51
CA ARG A 40 1.55 3.01 -1.22
C ARG A 40 1.95 2.05 -2.33
N VAL A 41 1.09 1.07 -2.60
CA VAL A 41 1.22 0.13 -3.71
C VAL A 41 -0.13 -0.02 -4.41
N ALA A 42 -0.09 -0.34 -5.70
CA ALA A 42 -1.27 -0.79 -6.42
C ALA A 42 -1.60 -2.24 -6.03
N VAL A 43 -2.88 -2.57 -5.91
CA VAL A 43 -3.35 -3.95 -5.74
C VAL A 43 -3.88 -4.42 -7.09
N MET A 44 -3.23 -5.41 -7.66
CA MET A 44 -3.51 -5.92 -9.00
C MET A 44 -3.97 -7.37 -8.94
N ASP A 45 -5.11 -7.67 -9.57
CA ASP A 45 -5.58 -9.03 -9.84
C ASP A 45 -5.35 -9.33 -11.33
N GLY A 46 -4.27 -10.07 -11.62
CA GLY A 46 -3.76 -10.20 -12.98
C GLY A 46 -3.43 -8.84 -13.60
N SER A 47 -4.09 -8.50 -14.71
CA SER A 47 -3.96 -7.21 -15.39
C SER A 47 -4.92 -6.12 -14.88
N LYS A 48 -5.78 -6.43 -13.91
CA LYS A 48 -6.81 -5.54 -13.41
C LYS A 48 -6.35 -4.83 -12.13
N LEU A 49 -6.44 -3.50 -12.12
CA LEU A 49 -6.31 -2.71 -10.89
C LEU A 49 -7.58 -2.89 -10.05
N VAL A 50 -7.44 -3.46 -8.86
CA VAL A 50 -8.58 -3.70 -7.94
C VAL A 50 -8.55 -2.79 -6.71
N GLY A 51 -7.44 -2.10 -6.46
CA GLY A 51 -7.38 -1.14 -5.35
C GLY A 51 -6.01 -0.50 -5.17
N ILE A 52 -5.92 0.31 -4.13
CA ILE A 52 -4.69 0.95 -3.65
C ILE A 52 -4.58 0.62 -2.17
N LEU A 53 -3.40 0.20 -1.75
CA LEU A 53 -3.09 -0.02 -0.33
C LEU A 53 -2.04 1.01 0.10
N THR A 54 -2.33 1.75 1.16
CA THR A 54 -1.43 2.71 1.79
C THR A 54 -1.04 2.26 3.20
N GLU A 55 0.08 2.77 3.72
CA GLU A 55 0.46 2.56 5.13
C GLU A 55 -0.61 3.09 6.11
N THR A 56 -1.33 4.16 5.74
CA THR A 56 -2.40 4.75 6.55
C THR A 56 -3.63 3.84 6.62
N ASP A 57 -3.97 3.13 5.54
CA ASP A 57 -5.08 2.16 5.57
C ASP A 57 -4.82 1.06 6.60
N VAL A 58 -3.56 0.61 6.71
CA VAL A 58 -3.17 -0.39 7.72
C VAL A 58 -3.27 0.17 9.13
N LEU A 59 -2.84 1.42 9.35
CA LEU A 59 -2.94 2.06 10.66
C LEU A 59 -4.40 2.15 11.11
N HIS A 60 -5.28 2.67 10.24
CA HIS A 60 -6.72 2.75 10.54
C HIS A 60 -7.35 1.37 10.78
N ALA A 61 -6.94 0.36 10.01
CA ALA A 61 -7.43 -1.00 10.23
C ALA A 61 -7.04 -1.52 11.62
N VAL A 62 -5.79 -1.27 12.07
CA VAL A 62 -5.32 -1.67 13.41
C VAL A 62 -6.04 -0.93 14.54
N GLU A 63 -6.34 0.36 14.36
CA GLU A 63 -7.12 1.13 15.35
C GLU A 63 -8.54 0.58 15.56
N GLN A 64 -9.13 -0.03 14.52
CA GLN A 64 -10.45 -0.64 14.58
C GLN A 64 -10.44 -2.09 15.09
N LEU A 65 -9.27 -2.72 15.20
CA LEU A 65 -9.18 -4.06 15.77
C LEU A 65 -9.47 -3.99 17.27
N PRO A 66 -10.31 -4.90 17.80
CA PRO A 66 -10.42 -5.05 19.24
C PRO A 66 -9.03 -5.34 19.81
N PRO A 67 -8.72 -4.87 21.03
CA PRO A 67 -7.46 -5.18 21.67
C PRO A 67 -7.27 -6.69 21.66
N HIS A 68 -6.15 -7.14 21.11
CA HIS A 68 -5.80 -8.56 21.09
C HIS A 68 -5.65 -9.00 22.54
N VAL A 69 -6.62 -9.74 23.07
CA VAL A 69 -6.49 -10.40 24.38
C VAL A 69 -5.37 -11.42 24.22
N ASP A 70 -4.28 -11.22 24.95
CA ASP A 70 -3.11 -12.07 24.89
C ASP A 70 -3.53 -13.53 25.20
N GLN A 71 -3.39 -14.43 24.22
CA GLN A 71 -3.75 -15.85 24.36
C GLN A 71 -2.83 -16.61 25.33
N ALA A 72 -1.82 -15.94 25.90
CA ALA A 72 -0.90 -16.49 26.89
C ALA A 72 -1.46 -16.57 28.31
N ALA A 73 -2.74 -16.24 28.53
CA ALA A 73 -3.39 -16.25 29.84
C ALA A 73 -4.34 -17.44 30.10
N TYR A 74 -4.20 -18.55 29.38
CA TYR A 74 -4.92 -19.80 29.66
C TYR A 74 -3.99 -21.01 29.65
#